data_AF-A0A5C3MGV1-F1
#
_entry.id   AF-A0A5C3MGV1-F1
#
_cell.length_a   1.000
_cell.length_b   1.000
_cell.length_c   1.000
_cell.angle_alpha   90.00
_cell.angle_beta   90.00
_cell.angle_gamma   90.00
#
_symmetry.space_group_name_H-M   'P 1'
#
loop_
_entity.id
_entity.type
_entity.pdbx_description
1 polymer ?
#
loop_
_entity_poly.entity_id
_entity_poly.type
_entity_poly.pdbx_seq_one_letter_code
_entity_poly.pdbx_strand_id
1 'polypeptide(L)'
;MRLYQLALSAEAAATSLACSSILLGQTNESDDFGDVAVWLGEGDFRHSNAPNILQKLSLDSGLQINQIRTVPLSFRGTLPSTLSSGTSSPQLDSLVDQLMILTDKYSFRIPLATDPSRVVVFLLGKFGNEWGGLVGLGNWFD
;
A
#
# COMPACT_ATOMS: atom_id res chain seq x y z
N MET A 1 -11.45 7.04 -9.40
CA MET A 1 -10.37 6.03 -9.53
C MET A 1 -11.01 4.69 -9.87
N ARG A 2 -10.49 3.93 -10.84
CA ARG A 2 -11.00 2.58 -11.16
C ARG A 2 -10.13 1.56 -10.42
N LEU A 3 -10.65 0.94 -9.35
CA LEU A 3 -9.90 0.03 -8.49
C LEU A 3 -9.28 -1.14 -9.27
N TYR A 4 -10.03 -1.72 -10.19
CA TYR A 4 -9.54 -2.81 -11.04
C TYR A 4 -8.30 -2.40 -11.85
N GLN A 5 -8.32 -1.22 -12.47
CA GLN A 5 -7.18 -0.72 -13.24
C GLN A 5 -5.98 -0.42 -12.33
N LEU A 6 -6.24 0.10 -11.13
CA LEU A 6 -5.19 0.37 -10.15
C LEU A 6 -4.49 -0.93 -9.71
N ALA A 7 -5.26 -1.98 -9.40
CA ALA A 7 -4.72 -3.29 -9.04
C ALA A 7 -3.88 -3.90 -10.17
N LEU A 8 -4.41 -3.91 -11.40
CA LEU A 8 -3.65 -4.39 -12.57
C LEU A 8 -2.36 -3.61 -12.82
N SER A 9 -2.40 -2.29 -12.59
CA SER A 9 -1.21 -1.46 -12.80
C SER A 9 -0.18 -1.68 -11.69
N ALA A 10 -0.62 -1.97 -10.47
CA ALA A 10 0.25 -2.35 -9.36
C ALA A 10 0.93 -3.70 -9.64
N GLU A 11 0.17 -4.70 -10.08
CA GLU A 11 0.69 -6.01 -10.49
C GLU A 11 1.70 -5.90 -11.64
N ALA A 12 1.35 -5.13 -12.69
CA ALA A 12 2.25 -4.93 -13.83
C ALA A 12 3.55 -4.22 -13.43
N ALA A 13 3.46 -3.22 -12.54
CA ALA A 13 4.64 -2.55 -11.99
C ALA A 13 5.48 -3.52 -11.15
N ALA A 14 4.88 -4.25 -10.21
CA ALA A 14 5.57 -5.21 -9.36
C ALA A 14 6.29 -6.29 -10.19
N THR A 15 5.58 -6.87 -11.17
CA THR A 15 6.14 -7.85 -12.12
C THR A 15 7.32 -7.27 -12.91
N SER A 16 7.23 -6.02 -13.38
CA SER A 16 8.32 -5.37 -14.12
C SER A 16 9.59 -5.18 -13.29
N LEU A 17 9.46 -5.20 -11.96
CA LEU A 17 10.55 -5.01 -11.01
C LEU A 17 10.96 -6.30 -10.30
N ALA A 18 10.43 -7.44 -10.74
CA ALA A 18 10.64 -8.75 -10.13
C ALA A 18 10.31 -8.78 -8.63
N CYS A 19 9.25 -8.09 -8.21
CA CYS A 19 8.71 -8.19 -6.85
C CYS A 19 7.24 -8.63 -6.87
N SER A 20 6.80 -9.27 -5.79
CA SER A 20 5.40 -9.73 -5.67
C SER A 20 4.43 -8.62 -5.24
N SER A 21 4.95 -7.53 -4.66
CA SER A 21 4.17 -6.35 -4.28
C SER A 21 4.99 -5.09 -4.50
N ILE A 22 4.36 -4.07 -5.11
CA ILE A 22 4.97 -2.76 -5.30
C ILE A 22 5.05 -1.97 -4.00
N LEU A 23 4.16 -2.24 -3.04
CA LEU A 23 4.20 -1.61 -1.72
C LEU A 23 5.34 -2.14 -0.86
N LEU A 24 5.70 -3.40 -1.03
CA LEU A 24 6.75 -4.09 -0.27
C LEU A 24 8.12 -4.05 -0.96
N GLY A 25 8.15 -3.82 -2.27
CA GLY A 25 9.39 -3.65 -3.04
C GLY A 25 10.18 -4.95 -3.22
N GLN A 26 11.40 -4.82 -3.75
CA GLN A 26 12.22 -5.98 -4.15
C GLN A 26 12.82 -6.77 -2.98
N THR A 27 12.80 -6.21 -1.77
CA THR A 27 13.36 -6.88 -0.58
C THR A 27 12.41 -7.91 0.00
N ASN A 28 11.22 -8.09 -0.59
CA ASN A 28 10.21 -8.99 -0.10
C ASN A 28 9.87 -10.07 -1.12
N GLU A 29 10.44 -11.25 -0.91
CA GLU A 29 9.96 -12.50 -1.52
C GLU A 29 8.81 -13.04 -0.65
N SER A 30 7.69 -12.33 -0.62
CA SER A 30 6.45 -12.88 -0.07
C SER A 30 5.89 -13.90 -1.04
N ASP A 31 5.33 -14.98 -0.50
CA ASP A 31 4.36 -15.84 -1.19
C ASP A 31 3.40 -14.94 -2.00
N ASP A 32 3.20 -15.22 -3.29
CA ASP A 32 2.71 -14.33 -4.36
C ASP A 32 1.32 -13.66 -4.15
N PHE A 33 1.15 -12.83 -3.12
CA PHE A 33 -0.16 -12.26 -2.77
C PHE A 33 -0.57 -11.03 -3.58
N GLY A 34 0.36 -10.36 -4.28
CA GLY A 34 0.06 -9.16 -5.05
C GLY A 34 -0.36 -7.96 -4.20
N ASP A 35 -0.60 -6.83 -4.85
CA ASP A 35 -1.28 -5.68 -4.24
C ASP A 35 -2.77 -5.67 -4.62
N VAL A 36 -3.63 -5.42 -3.65
CA VAL A 36 -5.08 -5.32 -3.84
C VAL A 36 -5.52 -3.86 -3.75
N ALA A 37 -6.35 -3.41 -4.69
CA ALA A 37 -6.96 -2.10 -4.61
C ALA A 37 -8.13 -2.08 -3.61
N VAL A 38 -8.13 -1.11 -2.71
CA VAL A 38 -9.14 -0.94 -1.66
C VAL A 38 -9.92 0.35 -1.80
N TRP A 39 -11.18 0.29 -1.39
CA TRP A 39 -12.09 1.42 -1.34
C TRP A 39 -12.73 1.56 0.02
N LEU A 40 -12.57 2.72 0.63
CA LEU A 40 -13.09 3.04 1.95
C LEU A 40 -14.32 3.97 1.87
N GLY A 41 -14.50 4.65 0.74
CA GLY A 41 -15.58 5.62 0.53
C GLY A 41 -15.35 6.92 1.30
N GLU A 42 -16.43 7.66 1.56
CA GLU A 42 -16.37 8.88 2.37
C GLU A 42 -16.03 8.58 3.83
N GLY A 43 -15.24 9.45 4.45
CA GLY A 43 -14.87 9.34 5.88
C GLY A 43 -13.56 10.02 6.23
N ASP A 44 -13.20 9.95 7.52
CA ASP A 44 -11.90 10.40 8.01
C ASP A 44 -10.96 9.20 8.19
N PHE A 45 -10.22 8.89 7.13
CA PHE A 45 -9.22 7.84 7.08
C PHE A 45 -7.82 8.44 6.95
N ARG A 46 -7.57 9.58 7.60
CA ARG A 46 -6.21 10.15 7.68
C ARG A 46 -5.30 9.26 8.53
N HIS A 47 -4.00 9.49 8.43
CA HIS A 47 -2.98 8.77 9.19
C HIS A 47 -3.26 8.68 10.71
N SER A 48 -3.77 9.76 11.31
CA SER A 48 -4.14 9.81 12.74
C SER A 48 -5.31 8.89 13.10
N ASN A 49 -6.00 8.32 12.12
CA ASN A 49 -7.22 7.55 12.28
C ASN A 49 -7.12 6.15 11.65
N ALA A 50 -5.92 5.58 11.61
CA ALA A 50 -5.67 4.24 11.09
C ALA A 50 -6.56 3.13 11.70
N PRO A 51 -6.96 3.16 12.98
CA PRO A 51 -7.93 2.21 13.53
C PRO A 51 -9.29 2.19 12.79
N ASN A 52 -9.76 3.34 12.29
CA ASN A 52 -11.02 3.40 11.52
C ASN A 52 -10.92 2.66 10.17
N ILE A 53 -9.72 2.61 9.57
CA ILE A 53 -9.47 1.84 8.35
C ILE A 53 -9.64 0.36 8.63
N LEU A 54 -9.07 -0.12 9.74
CA LEU A 54 -9.15 -1.52 10.14
C LEU A 54 -10.58 -1.94 10.44
N GLN A 55 -11.32 -1.11 11.18
CA GLN A 55 -12.73 -1.35 11.44
C GLN A 55 -13.55 -1.39 10.14
N LYS A 56 -13.28 -0.48 9.20
CA LYS A 56 -13.99 -0.43 7.91
C LYS A 56 -13.75 -1.66 7.05
N LEU A 57 -12.55 -2.23 7.13
CA LEU A 57 -12.14 -3.43 6.41
C LEU A 57 -12.36 -4.73 7.20
N SER A 58 -12.93 -4.66 8.42
CA SER A 58 -13.09 -5.80 9.33
C SER A 58 -11.78 -6.54 9.61
N LEU A 59 -10.67 -5.80 9.76
CA LEU A 59 -9.32 -6.30 10.06
C LEU A 59 -8.90 -6.03 11.52
N ASP A 60 -9.85 -5.63 12.36
CA ASP A 60 -9.66 -5.24 13.76
C ASP A 60 -9.18 -6.39 14.66
N SER A 61 -9.41 -7.65 14.28
CA SER A 61 -9.07 -8.83 15.08
C SER A 61 -7.84 -9.63 14.61
N GLY A 62 -7.04 -9.12 13.65
CA GLY A 62 -5.90 -9.86 13.07
C GLY A 62 -4.56 -9.13 13.08
N LEU A 63 -4.54 -7.87 13.51
CA LEU A 63 -3.40 -6.97 13.36
C LEU A 63 -2.97 -6.36 14.69
N GLN A 64 -1.68 -6.08 14.82
CA GLN A 64 -1.13 -5.38 16.00
C GLN A 64 -1.34 -3.86 15.86
N ILE A 65 -2.55 -3.39 16.17
CA ILE A 65 -2.97 -1.97 16.04
C ILE A 65 -2.07 -1.01 16.83
N ASN A 66 -1.44 -1.48 17.91
CA ASN A 66 -0.46 -0.70 18.68
C ASN A 66 0.93 -0.61 18.03
N GLN A 67 1.16 -1.28 16.90
CA GLN A 67 2.42 -1.32 16.16
C GLN A 67 2.30 -0.71 14.75
N ILE A 68 1.35 0.20 14.54
CA ILE A 68 1.23 0.95 13.29
C ILE A 68 2.47 1.82 13.11
N ARG A 69 3.14 1.66 11.97
CA ARG A 69 4.34 2.45 11.64
C ARG A 69 4.19 3.09 10.27
N THR A 70 4.43 4.39 10.20
CA THR A 70 4.46 5.12 8.92
C THR A 70 5.60 4.60 8.05
N VAL A 71 5.30 4.41 6.77
CA VAL A 71 6.31 4.12 5.75
C VAL A 71 6.46 5.39 4.90
N PRO A 72 7.65 6.01 4.86
CA PRO A 72 7.88 7.21 4.05
C PRO A 72 7.57 6.96 2.57
N LEU A 73 7.14 8.00 1.86
CA LEU A 73 6.97 7.96 0.42
C LEU A 73 8.24 8.51 -0.25
N SER A 74 8.76 7.83 -1.29
CA SER A 74 9.99 8.23 -1.98
C SER A 74 9.75 8.54 -3.47
N PHE A 75 9.10 7.63 -4.19
CA PHE A 75 8.98 7.73 -5.66
C PHE A 75 7.97 8.81 -6.03
N ARG A 76 8.46 10.02 -6.37
CA ARG A 76 7.64 11.23 -6.63
C ARG A 76 6.60 11.51 -5.52
N GLY A 77 6.87 11.06 -4.29
CA GLY A 77 5.93 11.16 -3.17
C GLY A 77 4.66 10.33 -3.34
N THR A 78 4.65 9.27 -4.18
CA THR A 78 3.48 8.42 -4.41
C THR A 78 3.62 7.01 -3.86
N LEU A 79 4.79 6.39 -3.96
CA LEU A 79 5.03 5.02 -3.51
C LEU A 79 5.88 4.94 -2.24
N PRO A 80 5.72 3.88 -1.44
CA PRO A 80 6.55 3.66 -0.25
C PRO A 80 8.04 3.59 -0.57
N SER A 81 8.88 3.95 0.40
CA SER A 81 10.34 3.94 0.29
C SER A 81 10.98 2.54 0.33
N THR A 82 10.18 1.51 0.09
CA THR A 82 10.59 0.11 -0.02
C THR A 82 11.21 -0.21 -1.38
N LEU A 83 10.92 0.61 -2.40
CA LEU A 83 11.51 0.49 -3.72
C LEU A 83 12.94 1.04 -3.74
N SER A 84 13.84 0.30 -4.37
CA SER A 84 15.23 0.72 -4.56
C SER A 84 15.33 2.02 -5.36
N SER A 85 16.17 2.95 -4.91
CA SER A 85 16.48 4.19 -5.63
C SER A 85 17.01 3.89 -7.03
N GLY A 86 16.48 4.58 -8.05
CA GLY A 86 16.90 4.42 -9.45
C GLY A 86 16.14 3.37 -10.25
N THR A 87 15.18 2.67 -9.63
CA THR A 87 14.29 1.75 -10.34
C THR A 87 13.35 2.53 -11.27
N SER A 88 13.28 2.15 -12.54
CA SER A 88 12.38 2.77 -13.52
C SER A 88 11.88 1.75 -14.52
N SER A 89 10.57 1.77 -14.79
CA SER A 89 9.94 1.01 -15.85
C SER A 89 8.69 1.79 -16.34
N PRO A 90 8.27 1.61 -17.60
CA PRO A 90 7.04 2.21 -18.09
C PRO A 90 5.79 1.82 -17.27
N GLN A 91 5.78 0.60 -16.71
CA GLN A 91 4.71 0.11 -15.85
C GLN A 91 4.69 0.84 -14.50
N LEU A 92 5.87 1.08 -13.92
CA LEU A 92 6.01 1.87 -12.69
C LEU A 92 5.54 3.31 -12.91
N ASP A 93 5.97 3.96 -13.99
CA ASP A 93 5.52 5.32 -14.33
C ASP A 93 3.99 5.39 -14.51
N SER A 94 3.40 4.42 -15.21
CA SER A 94 1.94 4.33 -15.39
C SER A 94 1.18 4.18 -14.07
N LEU A 95 1.68 3.36 -13.15
CA LEU A 95 1.10 3.24 -11.81
C LEU A 95 1.22 4.56 -11.04
N VAL A 96 2.38 5.21 -11.11
CA VAL A 96 2.65 6.47 -10.41
C VAL A 96 1.72 7.57 -10.91
N ASP A 97 1.52 7.68 -12.22
CA ASP A 97 0.56 8.63 -12.81
C ASP A 97 -0.87 8.39 -12.31
N GLN A 98 -1.26 7.12 -12.13
CA GLN A 98 -2.55 6.78 -11.52
C GLN A 98 -2.62 7.15 -10.03
N LEU A 99 -1.54 6.98 -9.27
CA LEU A 99 -1.50 7.35 -7.85
C LEU A 99 -1.36 8.86 -7.63
N MET A 100 -0.88 9.62 -8.63
CA MET A 100 -0.78 11.08 -8.57
C MET A 100 -2.14 11.75 -8.42
N ILE A 101 -3.23 11.13 -8.89
CA ILE A 101 -4.59 11.65 -8.73
C ILE A 101 -5.04 11.70 -7.28
N LEU A 102 -4.41 10.91 -6.40
CA LEU A 102 -4.76 10.86 -4.98
C LEU A 102 -4.16 12.07 -4.24
N THR A 103 -4.96 12.73 -3.41
CA THR A 103 -4.48 13.76 -2.47
C THR A 103 -4.35 13.19 -1.06
N ASP A 104 -3.72 13.92 -0.13
CA ASP A 104 -3.54 13.47 1.26
C ASP A 104 -2.91 12.06 1.39
N LYS A 105 -2.03 11.68 0.45
CA LYS A 105 -1.44 10.34 0.38
C LYS A 105 -0.55 10.04 1.58
N TYR A 106 -0.64 8.83 2.08
CA TYR A 106 0.30 8.31 3.07
C TYR A 106 0.38 6.79 3.01
N SER A 107 1.48 6.25 3.56
CA SER A 107 1.67 4.81 3.70
C SER A 107 2.00 4.43 5.14
N PHE A 108 1.55 3.25 5.55
CA PHE A 108 1.87 2.67 6.84
C PHE A 108 1.86 1.15 6.76
N ARG A 109 2.55 0.51 7.71
CA ARG A 109 2.56 -0.94 7.89
C ARG A 109 2.00 -1.32 9.26
N ILE A 110 1.41 -2.51 9.33
CA ILE A 110 0.92 -3.11 10.58
C ILE A 110 1.27 -4.59 10.59
N PRO A 111 1.98 -5.09 11.63
CA PRO A 111 2.26 -6.52 11.77
C PRO A 111 1.00 -7.36 11.98
N LEU A 112 1.01 -8.60 11.50
CA LEU A 112 0.02 -9.59 11.88
C LEU A 112 0.17 -9.93 13.37
N ALA A 113 -0.95 -10.18 14.05
CA ALA A 113 -0.93 -10.57 15.46
C ALA A 113 -0.30 -11.95 15.69
N THR A 114 -0.46 -12.86 14.73
CA THR A 114 0.02 -14.25 14.80
C THR A 114 1.47 -14.42 14.37
N ASP A 115 1.95 -13.55 13.49
CA ASP A 115 3.32 -13.59 12.94
C ASP A 115 3.81 -12.16 12.69
N PRO A 116 4.54 -11.57 13.65
CA PRO A 116 5.03 -10.19 13.52
C PRO A 116 6.03 -9.97 12.39
N SER A 117 6.59 -11.04 11.79
CA SER A 117 7.46 -10.93 10.61
C SER A 117 6.67 -10.64 9.34
N ARG A 118 5.35 -10.89 9.34
CA ARG A 118 4.43 -10.53 8.26
C ARG A 118 3.72 -9.23 8.59
N VAL A 119 3.66 -8.32 7.62
CA VAL A 119 3.01 -7.02 7.75
C VAL A 119 2.03 -6.79 6.62
N VAL A 120 0.94 -6.10 6.94
CA VAL A 120 0.05 -5.49 5.96
C VAL A 120 0.52 -4.06 5.75
N VAL A 121 0.81 -3.69 4.50
CA VAL A 121 1.17 -2.33 4.09
C VAL A 121 -0.01 -1.71 3.38
N PHE A 122 -0.37 -0.50 3.79
CA PHE A 122 -1.40 0.31 3.17
C PHE A 122 -0.77 1.52 2.51
N LEU A 123 -1.18 1.81 1.28
CA LEU A 123 -0.98 3.11 0.64
C LEU A 123 -2.35 3.69 0.35
N LEU A 124 -2.71 4.78 1.02
CA LEU A 124 -4.04 5.38 0.92
C LEU A 124 -3.94 6.84 0.53
N GLY A 125 -5.00 7.34 -0.10
CA GLY A 125 -5.21 8.76 -0.35
C GLY A 125 -6.64 9.03 -0.75
N LYS A 126 -6.95 10.31 -0.94
CA LYS A 126 -8.27 10.77 -1.35
C LYS A 126 -8.39 10.88 -2.86
N PHE A 127 -9.50 10.41 -3.39
CA PHE A 127 -9.97 10.69 -4.74
C PHE A 127 -11.26 11.50 -4.64
N GLY A 128 -11.17 12.82 -4.81
CA GLY A 128 -12.29 13.71 -4.47
C GLY A 128 -12.53 13.74 -2.96
N ASN A 129 -13.73 13.37 -2.52
CA ASN A 129 -14.11 13.31 -1.09
C ASN A 129 -13.99 11.90 -0.48
N GLU A 130 -13.60 10.92 -1.28
CA GLU A 130 -13.61 9.51 -0.92
C GLU A 130 -12.19 8.97 -0.79
N TRP A 131 -12.01 7.94 0.02
CA TRP A 131 -10.71 7.32 0.27
C TRP A 131 -10.56 5.96 -0.41
N GLY A 132 -9.35 5.68 -0.86
CA GLY A 132 -8.96 4.39 -1.40
C GLY A 132 -7.46 4.31 -1.66
N GLY A 133 -7.03 3.20 -2.22
CA GLY A 133 -5.62 3.00 -2.57
C GLY A 133 -5.27 1.53 -2.73
N LEU A 134 -4.10 1.14 -2.23
CA LEU A 134 -3.56 -0.21 -2.33
C LEU A 134 -3.29 -0.79 -0.94
N VAL A 135 -3.44 -2.11 -0.83
CA VAL A 135 -3.01 -2.90 0.32
C VAL A 135 -2.16 -4.07 -0.17
N GLY A 136 -1.06 -4.35 0.52
CA GLY A 136 -0.16 -5.47 0.23
C GLY A 136 0.17 -6.23 1.51
N LEU A 137 0.45 -7.52 1.39
CA LEU A 137 0.87 -8.38 2.50
C LEU A 137 2.22 -8.99 2.16
N GLY A 138 3.11 -9.05 3.14
CA GLY A 138 4.36 -9.79 2.98
C GLY A 138 5.27 -9.68 4.19
N ASN A 139 6.51 -10.14 4.04
CA ASN A 139 7.49 -10.13 5.12
C ASN A 139 8.09 -8.73 5.32
N TRP A 140 8.47 -8.39 6.54
CA TRP A 140 9.17 -7.16 6.85
C TRP A 140 10.29 -7.45 7.84
N PHE A 141 11.52 -7.14 7.42
CA PHE A 141 12.70 -7.27 8.24
C PHE A 141 13.13 -5.85 8.64
N ASP A 142 13.16 -5.58 9.94
CA ASP A 142 13.65 -4.31 10.51
C ASP A 142 15.18 -4.22 10.50
#